data_AF-A0A848UM86-F1
#
_entry.id   AF-A0A848UM86-F1
#
_cell.length_a   1.000
_cell.length_b   1.000
_cell.length_c   1.000
_cell.angle_alpha   90.00
_cell.angle_beta   90.00
_cell.angle_gamma   90.00
#
_symmetry.space_group_name_H-M   'P 1'
#
loop_
_entity.id
_entity.type
_entity.pdbx_description
1 polymer ?
#
loop_
_entity_poly.entity_id
_entity_poly.type
_entity_poly.pdbx_seq_one_letter_code
_entity_poly.pdbx_strand_id
1 'polypeptide(L)'
;MDKLVICKRCGSDACYAQEVNESITNYQCMGCGFISNSLMKEGTDFMTEQEAVLPELYKDLFFTDEDKNIWIPSTVNLPTMGMVFANGTDSSNWAWTAVKAVKITEEEKEAFKKKDGTFYEYRMDMDTQRHFPEREYMEALDYIGVFSKPE
;
A
#
# COMPACT_ATOMS: atom_id res chain seq x y z
N MET A 1 13.03 14.69 9.89
CA MET A 1 13.24 13.78 11.03
C MET A 1 12.01 12.91 11.15
N ASP A 2 12.17 11.63 11.42
CA ASP A 2 11.07 10.69 11.38
C ASP A 2 10.48 10.48 12.78
N LYS A 3 9.15 10.49 12.88
CA LYS A 3 8.45 10.38 14.17
C LYS A 3 7.16 9.57 14.03
N LEU A 4 6.80 8.88 15.10
CA LEU A 4 5.47 8.29 15.24
C LEU A 4 4.49 9.35 15.78
N VAL A 5 3.34 9.48 15.12
CA VAL A 5 2.26 10.40 15.48
C VAL A 5 0.94 9.66 15.54
N ILE A 6 -0.09 10.29 16.11
CA ILE A 6 -1.46 9.78 16.04
C ILE A 6 -1.99 9.95 14.60
N CYS A 7 -2.44 8.86 14.00
CA CYS A 7 -3.07 8.85 12.69
C CYS A 7 -4.38 9.63 12.74
N LYS A 8 -4.49 10.69 11.93
CA LYS A 8 -5.69 11.52 11.86
C LYS A 8 -6.89 10.84 11.19
N ARG A 9 -6.67 9.73 10.50
CA ARG A 9 -7.74 8.87 9.97
C ARG A 9 -8.28 7.90 11.02
N CYS A 10 -7.39 7.18 11.68
CA CYS A 10 -7.76 5.94 12.36
C CYS A 10 -7.51 5.95 13.88
N GLY A 11 -6.80 6.96 14.39
CA GLY A 11 -6.47 7.13 15.81
C GLY A 11 -5.31 6.27 16.33
N SER A 12 -4.71 5.40 15.49
CA SER A 12 -3.52 4.62 15.87
C SER A 12 -2.31 5.52 16.12
N ASP A 13 -1.47 5.16 17.09
CA ASP A 13 -0.19 5.79 17.40
C ASP A 13 0.98 5.28 16.53
N ALA A 14 0.73 4.32 15.64
CA ALA A 14 1.71 3.75 14.72
C ALA A 14 1.69 4.45 13.35
N CYS A 15 1.58 5.78 13.32
CA CYS A 15 1.64 6.56 12.08
C CYS A 15 3.01 7.22 11.90
N TYR A 16 3.75 6.77 10.90
CA TYR A 16 5.03 7.33 10.53
C TYR A 16 4.82 8.68 9.84
N ALA A 17 5.41 9.73 10.39
CA ALA A 17 5.49 11.05 9.78
C ALA A 17 6.94 11.34 9.40
N GLN A 18 7.17 11.56 8.12
CA GLN A 18 8.48 11.87 7.55
C GLN A 18 8.46 13.25 6.93
N GLU A 19 9.21 14.17 7.51
CA GLU A 19 9.45 15.50 6.94
C GLU A 19 10.45 15.36 5.78
N VAL A 20 9.96 15.57 4.55
CA VAL A 20 10.78 15.53 3.32
C VAL A 20 11.50 16.86 3.14
N ASN A 21 10.78 17.97 3.36
CA ASN A 21 11.31 19.34 3.39
C ASN A 21 10.36 20.22 4.24
N GLU A 22 10.62 21.53 4.28
CA GLU A 22 9.85 22.49 5.09
C GLU A 22 8.34 22.53 4.74
N SER A 23 7.95 22.13 3.53
CA SER A 23 6.57 22.20 3.03
C SER A 23 5.88 20.84 2.93
N ILE A 24 6.65 19.74 2.86
CA ILE A 24 6.13 18.39 2.56
C ILE A 24 6.46 17.44 3.71
N THR A 25 5.39 16.91 4.31
CA THR A 25 5.46 15.79 5.25
C THR A 25 4.65 14.64 4.69
N ASN A 26 5.24 13.45 4.65
CA ASN A 26 4.57 12.21 4.30
C ASN A 26 4.05 11.51 5.55
N TYR A 27 2.88 10.90 5.46
CA TYR A 27 2.25 10.12 6.51
C TYR A 27 1.99 8.71 6.01
N GLN A 28 2.37 7.71 6.81
CA GLN A 28 2.08 6.30 6.55
C GLN A 28 1.63 5.62 7.84
N CYS A 29 0.37 5.21 7.90
CA CYS A 29 -0.18 4.58 9.08
C CYS A 29 -0.06 3.06 9.03
N MET A 30 0.74 2.47 9.92
CA MET A 30 0.83 1.01 10.01
C MET A 30 -0.45 0.38 10.58
N GLY A 31 -1.19 1.10 11.44
CA GLY A 31 -2.43 0.58 12.02
C GLY A 31 -3.65 0.49 11.09
N CYS A 32 -3.64 1.15 9.93
CA CYS A 32 -4.75 1.04 8.97
C CYS A 32 -4.32 0.93 7.51
N GLY A 33 -3.03 1.10 7.18
CA GLY A 33 -2.51 0.99 5.81
C GLY A 33 -2.75 2.20 4.91
N PHE A 34 -3.29 3.30 5.45
CA PHE A 34 -3.50 4.53 4.69
C PHE A 34 -2.29 5.44 4.72
N ILE A 35 -2.09 6.15 3.61
CA ILE A 35 -1.05 7.17 3.43
C ILE A 35 -1.68 8.52 3.11
N SER A 36 -0.96 9.59 3.46
CA SER A 36 -1.29 10.96 3.09
C SER A 36 -0.01 11.79 3.00
N ASN A 37 -0.08 13.00 2.45
CA ASN A 37 1.00 13.98 2.55
C ASN A 37 0.48 15.41 2.44
N SER A 38 1.33 16.42 2.69
CA SER A 38 0.94 17.84 2.66
C SER A 38 0.32 18.34 1.34
N LEU A 39 0.55 17.64 0.23
CA LEU A 39 0.02 17.97 -1.11
C LEU A 39 -1.28 17.22 -1.44
N MET A 40 -1.66 16.21 -0.68
CA MET A 40 -2.88 15.43 -0.89
C MET A 40 -4.08 16.20 -0.34
N LYS A 41 -4.48 17.25 -1.06
CA LYS A 41 -5.64 18.08 -0.72
C LYS A 41 -6.58 18.20 -1.91
N GLU A 42 -7.86 18.33 -1.61
CA GLU A 42 -8.90 18.52 -2.63
C GLU A 42 -8.60 19.74 -3.51
N GLY A 43 -8.77 19.60 -4.82
CA GLY A 43 -8.54 20.67 -5.80
C GLY A 43 -7.07 20.97 -6.12
N THR A 44 -6.11 20.20 -5.59
CA THR A 44 -4.70 20.30 -6.01
C THR A 44 -4.46 19.49 -7.30
N ASP A 45 -3.53 19.95 -8.14
CA ASP A 45 -3.11 19.20 -9.33
C ASP A 45 -2.58 17.81 -8.96
N PHE A 46 -1.80 17.73 -7.87
CA PHE A 46 -1.28 16.47 -7.34
C PHE A 46 -2.40 15.47 -7.05
N MET A 47 -3.43 15.88 -6.30
CA MET A 47 -4.53 14.98 -5.96
C MET A 47 -5.35 14.60 -7.21
N THR A 48 -5.59 15.55 -8.11
CA THR A 48 -6.34 15.32 -9.36
C THR A 48 -5.63 14.28 -10.24
N GLU A 49 -4.31 14.38 -10.38
CA GLU A 49 -3.50 13.40 -11.12
C GLU A 49 -3.51 12.02 -10.46
N GLN A 50 -3.42 11.94 -9.12
CA GLN A 50 -3.53 10.67 -8.40
C GLN A 50 -4.92 10.03 -8.59
N GLU A 51 -6.00 10.80 -8.43
CA GLU A 51 -7.36 10.32 -8.57
C GLU A 51 -7.65 9.80 -9.99
N ALA A 52 -7.06 10.40 -11.02
CA ALA A 52 -7.24 9.96 -12.40
C ALA A 52 -6.69 8.54 -12.68
N VAL A 53 -5.71 8.08 -11.90
CA VAL A 53 -5.04 6.78 -12.11
C VAL A 53 -5.37 5.72 -11.06
N LEU A 54 -5.99 6.12 -9.94
CA LEU A 54 -6.36 5.20 -8.88
C LEU A 54 -7.58 4.32 -9.27
N PRO A 55 -7.64 3.06 -8.78
CA PRO A 55 -8.84 2.23 -8.92
C PRO A 55 -10.06 2.85 -8.23
N GLU A 56 -11.26 2.58 -8.72
CA GLU A 56 -12.52 3.11 -8.14
C GLU A 56 -12.66 2.80 -6.65
N LEU A 57 -12.35 1.55 -6.23
CA LEU A 57 -12.37 1.18 -4.81
C LEU A 57 -11.45 2.08 -3.96
N TYR A 58 -10.29 2.48 -4.47
CA TYR A 58 -9.38 3.34 -3.71
C TYR A 58 -9.97 4.74 -3.52
N LYS A 59 -10.69 5.25 -4.53
CA LYS A 59 -11.39 6.54 -4.47
C LYS A 59 -12.53 6.52 -3.47
N ASP A 60 -13.31 5.43 -3.48
CA ASP A 60 -14.41 5.20 -2.52
C ASP A 60 -13.91 5.16 -1.07
N LEU A 61 -12.63 4.83 -0.86
CA LEU A 61 -11.98 4.76 0.44
C LEU A 61 -11.31 6.06 0.88
N PHE A 62 -11.36 7.13 0.07
CA PHE A 62 -10.76 8.41 0.47
C PHE A 62 -11.34 8.92 1.78
N PHE A 63 -10.44 9.40 2.63
CA PHE A 63 -10.82 10.00 3.90
C PHE A 63 -10.18 11.38 4.04
N THR A 64 -10.98 12.41 4.26
CA THR A 64 -10.49 13.78 4.50
C THR A 64 -10.40 14.03 5.99
N ASP A 65 -9.19 14.30 6.48
CA ASP A 65 -8.97 14.63 7.89
C ASP A 65 -9.36 16.07 8.25
N GLU A 66 -9.24 16.42 9.53
CA GLU A 66 -9.57 17.75 10.05
C GLU A 66 -8.74 18.88 9.42
N ASP A 67 -7.52 18.57 8.96
CA ASP A 67 -6.61 19.50 8.30
C ASP A 67 -6.78 19.54 6.77
N LYS A 68 -7.83 18.87 6.27
CA LYS A 68 -8.17 18.74 4.85
C LYS A 68 -7.15 17.96 4.03
N ASN A 69 -6.34 17.10 4.66
CA ASN A 69 -5.54 16.13 3.92
C ASN A 69 -6.39 14.90 3.59
N ILE A 70 -6.23 14.42 2.37
CA ILE A 70 -6.85 13.21 1.85
C ILE A 70 -5.93 12.04 2.15
N TRP A 71 -6.52 11.01 2.76
CA TRP A 71 -5.89 9.74 3.05
C TRP A 71 -6.38 8.70 2.05
N ILE A 72 -5.45 7.97 1.45
CA ILE A 72 -5.75 6.92 0.47
C ILE A 72 -5.16 5.58 0.93
N PRO A 73 -5.74 4.45 0.50
CA PRO A 73 -5.13 3.15 0.76
C PRO A 73 -3.74 3.07 0.11
N SER A 74 -2.77 2.49 0.80
CA SER A 74 -1.46 2.21 0.21
C SER A 74 -1.48 0.94 -0.64
N THR A 75 -0.47 0.80 -1.49
CA THR A 75 -0.16 -0.46 -2.18
C THR A 75 1.31 -0.78 -1.94
N VAL A 76 1.57 -1.95 -1.38
CA VAL A 76 2.93 -2.47 -1.19
C VAL A 76 3.17 -3.55 -2.23
N ASN A 77 4.26 -3.45 -2.97
CA ASN A 77 4.68 -4.47 -3.93
C ASN A 77 6.19 -4.70 -3.81
N LEU A 78 6.57 -5.76 -3.13
CA LEU A 78 7.95 -6.14 -2.85
C LEU A 78 8.29 -7.38 -3.68
N PRO A 79 9.11 -7.26 -4.75
CA PRO A 79 9.27 -8.29 -5.78
C PRO A 79 9.60 -9.70 -5.27
N THR A 80 10.34 -9.81 -4.16
CA THR A 80 10.80 -11.09 -3.59
C THR A 80 9.99 -11.56 -2.38
N MET A 81 9.04 -10.76 -1.91
CA MET A 81 8.28 -11.01 -0.68
C MET A 81 6.79 -11.19 -0.98
N GLY A 82 6.17 -10.20 -1.62
CA GLY A 82 4.74 -10.21 -1.88
C GLY A 82 4.16 -8.83 -2.13
N MET A 83 2.84 -8.78 -2.20
CA MET A 83 2.07 -7.57 -2.46
C MET A 83 0.93 -7.45 -1.45
N VAL A 84 0.66 -6.23 -0.98
CA VAL A 84 -0.52 -5.88 -0.15
C VAL A 84 -1.26 -4.74 -0.83
N PHE A 85 -2.57 -4.88 -1.02
CA PHE A 85 -3.44 -3.91 -1.69
C PHE A 85 -4.87 -3.98 -1.16
N ALA A 86 -5.63 -2.90 -1.30
CA ALA A 86 -7.06 -2.90 -0.95
C ALA A 86 -7.86 -3.63 -2.05
N ASN A 87 -8.75 -4.53 -1.64
CA ASN A 87 -9.59 -5.31 -2.55
C ASN A 87 -10.99 -5.48 -1.97
N GLY A 88 -12.01 -5.40 -2.81
CA GLY A 88 -13.40 -5.34 -2.36
C GLY A 88 -14.34 -4.85 -3.45
N THR A 89 -15.63 -4.82 -3.15
CA THR A 89 -16.65 -4.30 -4.06
C THR A 89 -16.89 -2.81 -3.89
N ASP A 90 -16.75 -2.31 -2.66
CA ASP A 90 -17.07 -0.94 -2.26
C ASP A 90 -16.49 -0.62 -0.87
N SER A 91 -16.66 0.62 -0.40
CA SER A 91 -16.13 1.09 0.88
C SER A 91 -16.70 0.39 2.13
N SER A 92 -17.83 -0.32 2.01
CA SER A 92 -18.42 -1.11 3.09
C SER A 92 -18.01 -2.60 3.07
N ASN A 93 -17.53 -3.08 1.92
CA ASN A 93 -17.15 -4.48 1.70
C ASN A 93 -15.79 -4.58 1.01
N TRP A 94 -14.74 -4.36 1.78
CA TRP A 94 -13.36 -4.47 1.34
C TRP A 94 -12.46 -4.99 2.47
N ALA A 95 -11.26 -5.45 2.08
CA ALA A 95 -10.22 -5.91 2.97
C ALA A 95 -8.84 -5.63 2.35
N TRP A 96 -7.82 -5.60 3.20
CA TRP A 96 -6.44 -5.73 2.75
C TRP A 96 -6.24 -7.13 2.20
N THR A 97 -5.76 -7.25 0.97
CA THR A 97 -5.40 -8.52 0.36
C THR A 97 -3.90 -8.61 0.24
N ALA A 98 -3.33 -9.69 0.76
CA ALA A 98 -1.90 -9.95 0.70
C ALA A 98 -1.62 -11.24 -0.08
N VAL A 99 -0.66 -11.20 -0.99
CA VAL A 99 -0.19 -12.33 -1.80
C VAL A 99 1.33 -12.44 -1.69
N LYS A 100 1.87 -13.65 -1.70
CA LYS A 100 3.30 -13.91 -1.63
C LYS A 100 3.94 -13.90 -3.01
N ALA A 101 5.22 -13.53 -3.04
CA ALA A 101 6.05 -13.77 -4.20
C ALA A 101 6.56 -15.22 -4.17
N VAL A 102 6.50 -15.90 -5.31
CA VAL A 102 7.04 -17.25 -5.51
C VAL A 102 8.07 -17.23 -6.62
N LYS A 103 9.06 -18.12 -6.52
CA LYS A 103 10.05 -18.28 -7.60
C LYS A 103 9.36 -18.77 -8.86
N ILE A 104 9.70 -18.12 -9.97
CA ILE A 104 9.28 -18.53 -11.30
C ILE A 104 9.95 -19.87 -11.63
N THR A 105 9.15 -20.85 -12.04
CA THR A 105 9.68 -22.15 -12.48
C THR A 105 10.26 -22.05 -13.89
N GLU A 106 11.15 -22.97 -14.27
CA GLU A 106 11.71 -22.99 -15.63
C GLU A 106 10.62 -23.21 -16.71
N GLU A 107 9.51 -23.87 -16.35
CA GLU A 107 8.38 -24.12 -17.26
C GLU A 107 7.61 -22.84 -17.60
N GLU A 108 7.47 -21.90 -16.66
CA GLU A 108 6.72 -20.65 -16.86
C GLU A 108 7.62 -19.45 -17.20
N LYS A 109 8.94 -19.61 -17.10
CA LYS A 109 9.95 -18.54 -17.24
C LYS A 109 9.83 -17.72 -18.52
N GLU A 110 9.51 -18.35 -19.64
CA GLU A 110 9.34 -17.62 -20.92
C GLU A 110 8.20 -16.58 -20.88
N ALA A 111 7.15 -16.80 -20.09
CA ALA A 111 6.07 -15.82 -19.91
C ALA A 111 6.53 -14.58 -19.13
N PHE A 112 7.62 -14.69 -18.36
CA PHE A 112 8.16 -13.64 -17.49
C PHE A 112 9.50 -13.08 -18.03
N LYS A 113 9.64 -13.03 -19.34
CA LYS A 113 10.78 -12.41 -20.02
C LYS A 113 10.69 -10.89 -20.01
N LYS A 114 11.77 -10.23 -19.60
CA LYS A 114 11.92 -8.77 -19.62
C LYS A 114 12.28 -8.29 -21.02
N LYS A 115 12.09 -6.99 -21.25
CA LYS A 115 12.43 -6.33 -22.53
C LYS A 115 13.92 -6.42 -22.88
N ASP A 116 14.80 -6.55 -21.90
CA ASP A 116 16.25 -6.69 -22.07
C ASP A 116 16.71 -8.14 -22.35
N GLY A 117 15.78 -9.10 -22.40
CA GLY A 117 16.06 -10.51 -22.62
C GLY A 117 16.36 -11.32 -21.36
N THR A 118 16.45 -10.69 -20.19
CA THR A 118 16.54 -11.39 -18.89
C THR A 118 15.17 -11.84 -18.41
N PHE A 119 15.10 -12.68 -17.37
CA PHE A 119 13.85 -13.17 -16.80
C PHE A 119 13.61 -12.57 -15.41
N TYR A 120 12.35 -12.40 -15.02
CA TYR A 120 12.04 -12.19 -13.61
C TYR A 120 12.31 -13.49 -12.83
N GLU A 121 12.80 -13.34 -11.60
CA GLU A 121 13.07 -14.49 -10.72
C GLU A 121 11.83 -14.87 -9.89
N TYR A 122 10.97 -13.90 -9.60
CA TYR A 122 9.78 -14.06 -8.78
C TYR A 122 8.55 -13.49 -9.49
N ARG A 123 7.40 -14.08 -9.19
CA ARG A 123 6.07 -13.59 -9.55
C ARG A 123 5.18 -13.51 -8.32
N MET A 124 4.16 -12.65 -8.36
CA MET A 124 3.12 -12.65 -7.34
C MET A 124 2.20 -13.85 -7.54
N ASP A 125 1.88 -14.56 -6.46
CA ASP A 125 1.08 -15.77 -6.49
C ASP A 125 -0.31 -15.55 -5.89
N MET A 126 -1.30 -15.33 -6.75
CA MET A 126 -2.68 -15.05 -6.32
C MET A 126 -3.31 -16.21 -5.56
N ASP A 127 -2.83 -17.45 -5.77
CA ASP A 127 -3.31 -18.62 -5.02
C ASP A 127 -2.93 -18.55 -3.52
N THR A 128 -1.95 -17.72 -3.17
CA THR A 128 -1.57 -17.45 -1.78
C THR A 128 -2.34 -16.31 -1.14
N GLN A 129 -3.36 -15.77 -1.82
CA GLN A 129 -4.10 -14.60 -1.32
C GLN A 129 -4.72 -14.86 0.06
N ARG A 130 -4.60 -13.86 0.92
CA ARG A 130 -5.29 -13.79 2.21
C ARG A 130 -5.90 -12.41 2.40
N HIS A 131 -7.06 -12.38 3.03
CA HIS A 131 -7.78 -11.15 3.34
C HIS A 131 -7.61 -10.81 4.82
N PHE A 132 -7.39 -9.52 5.08
CA PHE A 132 -7.19 -8.94 6.40
C PHE A 132 -8.15 -7.75 6.54
N PRO A 133 -8.96 -7.67 7.60
CA PRO A 133 -9.79 -6.51 7.88
C PRO A 133 -9.01 -5.18 7.84
N GLU A 134 -9.71 -4.06 7.71
CA GLU A 134 -9.11 -2.71 7.60
C GLU A 134 -7.99 -2.43 8.63
N ARG A 135 -8.17 -2.89 9.87
CA ARG A 135 -7.25 -2.63 10.99
C ARG A 135 -6.13 -3.66 11.14
N GLU A 136 -6.08 -4.67 10.26
CA GLU A 136 -5.09 -5.75 10.25
C GLU A 136 -4.05 -5.56 9.13
N TYR A 137 -3.71 -4.32 8.81
CA TYR A 137 -2.73 -4.01 7.76
C TYR A 137 -1.32 -4.52 8.12
N MET A 138 -0.92 -4.47 9.40
CA MET A 138 0.38 -4.97 9.83
C MET A 138 0.47 -6.49 9.66
N GLU A 139 -0.60 -7.22 9.92
CA GLU A 139 -0.72 -8.66 9.74
C GLU A 139 -0.62 -9.03 8.26
N ALA A 140 -1.19 -8.21 7.37
CA ALA A 140 -1.02 -8.35 5.92
C ALA A 140 0.45 -8.18 5.49
N LEU A 141 1.16 -7.20 6.06
CA LEU A 141 2.59 -6.99 5.82
C LEU A 141 3.46 -8.12 6.41
N ASP A 142 3.12 -8.60 7.59
CA ASP A 142 3.80 -9.72 8.24
C ASP A 142 3.64 -11.01 7.43
N TYR A 143 2.43 -11.24 6.89
CA TYR A 143 2.14 -12.41 6.06
C TYR A 143 3.05 -12.51 4.83
N ILE A 144 3.39 -11.39 4.19
CA ILE A 144 4.32 -11.35 3.06
C ILE A 144 5.80 -11.30 3.51
N GLY A 145 6.07 -11.23 4.82
CA GLY A 145 7.41 -11.33 5.40
C GLY A 145 8.15 -10.01 5.57
N VAL A 146 7.46 -8.86 5.59
CA VAL A 146 8.11 -7.53 5.75
C VAL A 146 8.90 -7.41 7.04
N PHE A 147 8.43 -8.04 8.13
CA PHE A 147 9.06 -7.95 9.45
C PHE A 147 9.96 -9.15 9.79
N SER A 148 10.06 -10.12 8.88
CA SER A 148 10.96 -11.26 9.03
C SER A 148 12.40 -10.82 8.83
N LYS A 149 13.31 -11.29 9.69
CA LYS A 149 14.75 -11.04 9.49
C LYS A 149 15.22 -11.73 8.21
N PRO A 150 16.10 -11.11 7.39
CA PRO A 150 16.80 -11.84 6.35
C PRO A 150 17.62 -12.96 6.99
N GLU A 151 17.46 -14.18 6.50
CA GLU A 151 18.34 -15.33 6.82
C GLU A 151 19.73 -15.13 6.21
#